data_AF-A0A816HKH5-F1
#
_entry.id   AF-A0A816HKH5-F1
#
_cell.length_a   1.000
_cell.length_b   1.000
_cell.length_c   1.000
_cell.angle_alpha   90.00
_cell.angle_beta   90.00
_cell.angle_gamma   90.00
#
_symmetry.space_group_name_H-M   'P 1'
#
loop_
_entity.id
_entity.type
_entity.pdbx_description
1 polymer ?
#
loop_
_entity_poly.entity_id
_entity_poly.type
_entity_poly.pdbx_seq_one_letter_code
_entity_poly.pdbx_strand_id
1 'polypeptide(L)'
;MGIQSDGSLFTWGSNAAGQLGNGSNTDVKTPTQLGKDAWSDIGAGADMQMAIKSDGTLWGWGLNNGQLGNGTDTPLTVPTRAGNP
;
A
#
# COMPACT_ATOMS: atom_id res chain seq x y z
N MET A 1 -1.47 -6.51 6.18
CA MET A 1 -0.33 -6.67 5.26
C MET A 1 0.84 -7.31 5.99
N GLY A 2 1.80 -7.86 5.26
CA GLY A 2 3.01 -8.44 5.82
C GLY A 2 4.13 -8.43 4.80
N ILE A 3 5.37 -8.40 5.27
CA ILE A 3 6.56 -8.37 4.45
C ILE A 3 7.45 -9.57 4.77
N GLN A 4 8.01 -10.21 3.76
CA GLN A 4 9.00 -11.28 3.91
C GLN A 4 10.42 -10.73 3.88
N SER A 5 11.38 -11.50 4.39
CA SER A 5 12.80 -11.11 4.43
C SER A 5 13.44 -10.89 3.06
N ASP A 6 12.83 -11.39 1.98
CA ASP A 6 13.24 -11.17 0.60
C ASP A 6 12.67 -9.87 0.00
N GLY A 7 11.96 -9.06 0.78
CA GLY A 7 11.31 -7.82 0.34
C GLY A 7 9.97 -8.04 -0.37
N SER A 8 9.41 -9.26 -0.34
CA SER A 8 8.06 -9.53 -0.86
C SER A 8 6.98 -8.96 0.05
N LEU A 9 6.05 -8.20 -0.53
CA LEU A 9 4.89 -7.62 0.18
C LEU A 9 3.63 -8.45 -0.09
N PHE A 10 2.89 -8.74 0.98
CA PHE A 10 1.63 -9.48 0.95
C PHE A 10 0.51 -8.66 1.60
N THR A 11 -0.69 -8.76 1.02
CA THR A 11 -1.90 -8.08 1.49
C THR A 11 -3.09 -9.04 1.55
N TRP A 12 -3.96 -8.84 2.53
CA TRP A 12 -5.20 -9.59 2.75
C TRP A 12 -6.11 -8.78 3.68
N GLY A 13 -7.38 -9.15 3.75
CA GLY A 13 -8.40 -8.51 4.57
C GLY A 13 -9.42 -7.71 3.76
N SER A 14 -9.99 -6.70 4.41
CA SER A 14 -10.94 -5.77 3.78
C SER A 14 -10.25 -4.89 2.73
N ASN A 15 -10.97 -4.59 1.66
CA ASN A 15 -10.45 -3.79 0.55
C ASN A 15 -11.43 -2.71 0.05
N ALA A 16 -12.44 -2.34 0.84
CA ALA A 16 -13.48 -1.40 0.38
C ALA A 16 -12.89 -0.06 -0.10
N ALA A 17 -11.78 0.40 0.48
CA ALA A 17 -11.08 1.63 0.10
C ALA A 17 -9.87 1.40 -0.83
N GLY A 18 -9.65 0.17 -1.31
CA GLY A 18 -8.46 -0.17 -2.11
C GLY A 18 -7.19 -0.36 -1.27
N GLN A 19 -7.31 -0.51 0.05
CA GLN A 19 -6.17 -0.62 0.97
C GLN A 19 -5.31 -1.87 0.76
N LEU A 20 -5.73 -2.83 -0.07
CA LEU A 20 -4.87 -3.94 -0.46
C LEU A 20 -3.92 -3.59 -1.61
N GLY A 21 -4.14 -2.48 -2.33
CA GLY A 21 -3.19 -2.01 -3.36
C GLY A 21 -3.18 -2.83 -4.66
N ASN A 22 -4.09 -3.79 -4.81
CA ASN A 22 -4.12 -4.73 -5.93
C ASN A 22 -4.94 -4.24 -7.14
N GLY A 23 -5.24 -2.94 -7.23
CA GLY A 23 -6.05 -2.36 -8.30
C GLY A 23 -7.55 -2.68 -8.22
N SER A 24 -8.01 -3.21 -7.08
CA SER A 24 -9.39 -3.64 -6.85
C SER A 24 -9.93 -3.09 -5.52
N ASN A 25 -11.26 -3.16 -5.34
CA ASN A 25 -11.95 -2.91 -4.08
C ASN A 25 -12.54 -4.20 -3.46
N THR A 26 -12.13 -5.37 -3.96
CA THR A 26 -12.63 -6.67 -3.50
C THR A 26 -11.77 -7.21 -2.36
N ASP A 27 -12.42 -7.67 -1.30
CA ASP A 27 -11.77 -8.31 -0.15
C ASP A 27 -10.98 -9.56 -0.56
N VAL A 28 -9.84 -9.76 0.08
CA VAL A 28 -8.97 -10.91 -0.17
C VAL A 28 -8.78 -11.68 1.13
N LYS A 29 -9.24 -12.93 1.17
CA LYS A 29 -9.31 -13.71 2.43
C LYS A 29 -8.01 -14.42 2.81
N THR A 30 -7.02 -14.44 1.92
CA THR A 30 -5.74 -15.12 2.13
C THR A 30 -4.57 -14.21 1.74
N PRO A 31 -3.41 -14.30 2.41
CA PRO A 31 -2.23 -13.54 2.02
C PRO A 31 -1.95 -13.67 0.52
N THR A 32 -2.05 -12.56 -0.20
CA THR A 32 -1.79 -12.51 -1.64
C THR A 32 -0.63 -11.56 -1.88
N GLN A 33 0.32 -12.00 -2.70
CA GLN A 33 1.49 -11.20 -3.01
C GLN A 33 1.09 -9.97 -3.84
N LEU A 34 1.43 -8.79 -3.33
CA LEU A 34 1.22 -7.52 -4.02
C LEU A 34 2.41 -7.16 -4.91
N GLY A 35 3.64 -7.47 -4.46
CA GLY A 35 4.86 -7.19 -5.24
C GLY A 35 6.15 -7.70 -4.60
N LYS A 36 7.24 -7.61 -5.36
CA LYS A 36 8.62 -8.01 -4.97
C LYS A 36 9.61 -6.84 -5.10
N ASP A 37 9.13 -5.62 -4.94
CA ASP A 37 9.89 -4.40 -5.23
C ASP A 37 10.88 -4.01 -4.13
N ALA A 38 11.50 -5.00 -3.48
CA ALA A 38 12.44 -4.81 -2.39
C ALA A 38 11.90 -3.86 -1.31
N TRP A 39 10.68 -4.12 -0.83
CA TRP A 39 10.10 -3.42 0.30
C TRP A 39 10.99 -3.62 1.53
N SER A 40 11.09 -2.61 2.40
CA SER A 40 11.95 -2.65 3.60
C SER A 40 11.17 -2.37 4.87
N ASP A 41 10.09 -1.58 4.80
CA ASP A 41 9.24 -1.28 5.94
C ASP A 41 7.79 -1.08 5.51
N ILE A 42 6.86 -1.35 6.42
CA ILE A 42 5.41 -1.29 6.18
C ILE A 42 4.67 -0.66 7.36
N GLY A 43 3.65 0.16 7.06
CA GLY A 43 2.79 0.80 8.04
C GLY A 43 1.32 0.69 7.63
N ALA A 44 0.48 0.22 8.55
CA ALA A 44 -0.95 0.08 8.33
C ALA A 44 -1.75 1.15 9.10
N GLY A 45 -2.57 1.90 8.38
CA GLY A 45 -3.63 2.73 8.95
C GLY A 45 -4.98 1.99 8.95
N ALA A 46 -6.07 2.71 9.26
CA ALA A 46 -7.42 2.12 9.28
C ALA A 46 -7.83 1.57 7.90
N ASP A 47 -7.88 2.45 6.90
CA ASP A 47 -8.21 2.11 5.51
C ASP A 47 -7.13 2.58 4.52
N MET A 48 -5.93 2.89 5.02
CA MET A 48 -4.77 3.28 4.20
C MET A 48 -3.55 2.46 4.56
N GLN A 49 -2.58 2.43 3.67
CA GLN A 49 -1.32 1.75 3.87
C GLN A 49 -0.16 2.63 3.41
N MET A 50 0.99 2.44 4.04
CA MET A 50 2.27 3.02 3.64
C MET A 50 3.35 1.96 3.63
N ALA A 51 4.33 2.14 2.75
CA ALA A 51 5.50 1.29 2.71
C ALA A 51 6.72 2.06 2.20
N ILE A 52 7.90 1.59 2.60
CA ILE A 52 9.19 2.11 2.16
C ILE A 52 9.88 1.03 1.34
N LYS A 53 10.46 1.40 0.19
CA LYS A 53 11.34 0.53 -0.59
C LYS A 53 12.78 0.66 -0.11
N SER A 54 13.61 -0.33 -0.44
CA SER A 54 15.04 -0.35 -0.10
C SER A 54 15.84 0.84 -0.66
N ASP A 55 15.36 1.48 -1.73
CA ASP A 55 15.91 2.71 -2.29
C ASP A 55 15.53 3.98 -1.50
N GLY A 56 14.78 3.85 -0.40
CA GLY A 56 14.33 4.94 0.45
C GLY A 56 13.07 5.65 -0.06
N THR A 57 12.47 5.21 -1.17
CA THR A 57 11.23 5.81 -1.67
C THR A 57 10.03 5.43 -0.80
N LEU A 58 9.17 6.42 -0.53
CA LEU A 58 7.94 6.27 0.24
C LEU A 58 6.74 6.05 -0.69
N TRP A 59 5.87 5.11 -0.33
CA TRP A 59 4.68 4.75 -1.10
C TRP A 59 3.45 4.72 -0.19
N GLY A 60 2.30 5.10 -0.74
CA GLY A 60 1.02 5.09 -0.05
C GLY A 60 -0.14 4.66 -0.95
N TRP A 61 -1.15 4.01 -0.37
CA TRP A 61 -2.38 3.60 -1.06
C TRP A 61 -3.54 3.35 -0.06
N GLY A 62 -4.73 3.09 -0.60
CA GLY A 62 -5.98 2.97 0.13
C GLY A 62 -6.77 4.28 0.18
N LEU A 63 -7.57 4.45 1.22
CA LEU A 63 -8.33 5.66 1.51
C LEU A 63 -7.40 6.87 1.46
N ASN A 64 -7.88 7.96 0.86
CA ASN A 64 -7.13 9.21 0.80
C ASN A 64 -8.06 10.41 0.98
N ASN A 65 -8.12 10.98 2.17
CA ASN A 65 -8.73 12.29 2.44
C ASN A 65 -7.64 13.33 2.73
N GLY A 66 -6.45 13.17 2.09
CA GLY A 66 -5.24 13.94 2.35
C GLY A 66 -4.15 13.17 3.11
N GLN A 67 -4.47 12.03 3.73
CA GLN A 67 -3.49 11.23 4.49
C GLN A 67 -2.34 10.65 3.65
N LEU A 68 -2.48 10.53 2.32
CA LEU A 68 -1.41 10.00 1.47
C LEU A 68 -0.37 11.06 1.07
N GLY A 69 -0.62 12.35 1.32
CA GLY A 69 0.34 13.42 1.05
C GLY A 69 0.74 13.58 -0.43
N ASN A 70 -0.11 13.11 -1.35
CA ASN A 70 0.13 13.15 -2.80
C ASN A 70 -0.51 14.36 -3.50
N GLY A 71 -1.04 15.32 -2.74
CA GLY A 71 -1.73 16.51 -3.27
C GLY A 71 -3.16 16.24 -3.77
N THR A 72 -3.72 15.06 -3.54
CA THR A 72 -5.11 14.72 -3.90
C THR A 72 -5.88 14.17 -2.70
N ASP A 73 -7.20 14.05 -2.86
CA ASP A 73 -8.16 13.45 -1.92
C ASP A 73 -8.92 12.27 -2.57
N THR A 74 -8.33 11.67 -3.60
CA THR A 74 -8.88 10.49 -4.26
C THR A 74 -8.19 9.23 -3.73
N PRO A 75 -8.93 8.20 -3.27
CA PRO A 75 -8.36 6.91 -2.88
C PRO A 75 -7.50 6.30 -3.99
N LEU A 76 -6.42 5.65 -3.61
CA LEU A 76 -5.49 5.00 -4.53
C LEU A 76 -5.58 3.49 -4.34
N THR A 77 -6.00 2.76 -5.37
CA THR A 77 -6.11 1.29 -5.31
C THR A 77 -4.80 0.58 -5.63
N VAL A 78 -3.72 1.32 -5.91
CA VAL A 78 -2.37 0.80 -6.18
C VAL A 78 -1.33 1.62 -5.42
N PRO A 79 -0.22 1.00 -4.97
CA PRO A 79 0.90 1.72 -4.39
C PRO A 79 1.32 2.87 -5.30
N THR A 80 1.27 4.08 -4.77
CA THR A 80 1.70 5.29 -5.47
C THR A 80 2.77 5.97 -4.64
N ARG A 81 3.82 6.47 -5.29
CA ARG A 81 4.91 7.17 -4.60
C ARG A 81 4.35 8.42 -3.91
N ALA A 82 4.64 8.56 -2.61
CA ALA A 82 4.31 9.73 -1.83
C ALA A 82 5.43 10.78 -1.98
N GLY A 83 5.04 12.04 -2.20
CA GLY A 83 5.95 13.17 -2.41
C GLY A 83 6.35 13.41 -3.87
N ASN A 84 6.73 14.65 -4.17
CA ASN A 84 7.41 15.01 -5.42
C ASN A 84 8.90 14.67 -5.32
N PRO A 85 9.57 14.28 -6.42
CA PRO A 85 11.03 14.14 -6.44
C PRO A 85 11.75 15.44 -6.04
#